data_AF-A0A497MD36-F1
#
_entry.id   AF-A0A497MD36-F1
#
_cell.length_a   1.000
_cell.length_b   1.000
_cell.length_c   1.000
_cell.angle_alpha   90.00
_cell.angle_beta   90.00
_cell.angle_gamma   90.00
#
_symmetry.space_group_name_H-M   'P 1'
#
loop_
_entity.id
_entity.type
_entity.pdbx_description
1 polymer ?
#
loop_
_entity_poly.entity_id
_entity_poly.type
_entity_poly.pdbx_seq_one_letter_code
_entity_poly.pdbx_strand_id
1 'polypeptide(L)'
;MTGEGLEERIARVAEKYGWEVKLRKKHGKRIQDLVLTRRGIVLVIQVKDLSSPASPRDVAQTRKDADEYVRYLLEEVLGVMIVPVLVSRGISEKAMRKARSYGVRHYTPEELEELLK
;
A
#
# COMPACT_ATOMS: atom_id res chain seq x y z
N MET A 1 12.49 9.70 -32.70
CA MET A 1 11.29 8.94 -32.29
C MET A 1 11.48 8.57 -30.83
N THR A 2 10.90 9.31 -29.90
CA THR A 2 10.85 8.90 -28.49
C THR A 2 9.87 7.73 -28.42
N GLY A 3 10.41 6.52 -28.25
CA GLY A 3 9.61 5.31 -28.12
C GLY A 3 8.74 5.41 -26.88
N GLU A 4 7.44 5.14 -27.05
CA GLU A 4 6.46 5.11 -25.98
C GLU A 4 6.94 4.19 -24.84
N GLY A 5 6.91 4.70 -23.61
CA GLY A 5 7.30 3.92 -22.44
C GLY A 5 6.34 2.75 -22.22
N LEU A 6 6.83 1.63 -21.67
CA LEU A 6 5.99 0.46 -21.39
C LEU A 6 4.78 0.81 -20.51
N GLU A 7 4.97 1.71 -19.55
CA GLU A 7 3.93 2.28 -18.69
C GLU A 7 2.81 2.95 -19.50
N GLU A 8 3.18 3.82 -20.45
CA GLU A 8 2.24 4.55 -21.31
C GLU A 8 1.46 3.58 -22.21
N ARG A 9 2.14 2.56 -22.74
CA ARG A 9 1.50 1.52 -23.54
C ARG A 9 0.47 0.72 -22.73
N ILE A 10 0.79 0.36 -21.49
CA ILE A 10 -0.14 -0.34 -20.58
C ILE A 10 -1.33 0.58 -20.27
N ALA A 11 -1.08 1.86 -19.98
CA ALA A 11 -2.13 2.84 -19.72
C ALA A 11 -3.13 2.95 -20.87
N ARG A 12 -2.67 3.13 -22.11
CA ARG A 12 -3.56 3.23 -23.29
C ARG A 12 -4.41 1.97 -23.49
N VAL A 13 -3.83 0.79 -23.27
CA VAL A 13 -4.56 -0.48 -23.34
C VAL A 13 -5.64 -0.52 -22.26
N ALA A 14 -5.30 -0.14 -21.02
CA ALA A 14 -6.25 -0.10 -19.92
C ALA A 14 -7.42 0.86 -20.18
N GLU A 15 -7.13 2.09 -20.63
CA GLU A 15 -8.16 3.09 -20.98
C GLU A 15 -9.10 2.59 -22.07
N LYS A 16 -8.55 1.96 -23.13
CA LYS A 16 -9.35 1.35 -24.20
C LYS A 16 -10.37 0.32 -23.68
N TYR A 17 -10.03 -0.38 -22.60
CA TYR A 17 -10.92 -1.35 -21.96
C TYR A 17 -11.73 -0.78 -20.79
N GLY A 18 -11.80 0.54 -20.65
CA GLY A 18 -12.63 1.23 -19.67
C GLY A 18 -12.10 1.18 -18.25
N TRP A 19 -10.77 1.14 -18.09
CA TRP A 19 -10.11 1.40 -16.81
C TRP A 19 -9.81 2.90 -16.70
N GLU A 20 -10.02 3.45 -15.52
CA GLU A 20 -9.44 4.74 -15.15
C GLU A 20 -7.97 4.54 -14.81
N VAL A 21 -7.10 5.45 -15.27
CA VAL A 21 -5.65 5.31 -15.14
C VAL A 21 -5.04 6.49 -14.38
N LYS A 22 -4.16 6.19 -13.42
CA LYS A 22 -3.29 7.17 -12.76
C LYS A 22 -1.83 6.74 -12.97
N LEU A 23 -1.14 7.44 -13.87
CA LEU A 23 0.29 7.24 -14.18
C LEU A 23 1.19 8.03 -13.23
N ARG A 24 2.29 7.40 -12.77
CA ARG A 24 3.41 8.01 -12.05
C ARG A 24 2.97 8.97 -10.94
N LYS A 25 1.93 8.58 -10.21
CA LYS A 25 1.28 9.43 -9.22
C LYS A 25 1.74 9.09 -7.83
N LYS A 26 1.95 10.12 -7.01
CA LYS A 26 2.24 9.97 -5.59
C LYS A 26 0.98 9.62 -4.82
N HIS A 27 1.02 8.54 -4.06
CA HIS A 27 0.01 8.17 -3.07
C HIS A 27 0.71 7.87 -1.75
N GLY A 28 0.34 8.60 -0.69
CA GLY A 28 1.07 8.61 0.57
C GLY A 28 2.53 9.03 0.36
N LYS A 29 3.46 8.17 0.76
CA LYS A 29 4.92 8.43 0.71
C LYS A 29 5.60 7.95 -0.55
N ARG A 30 4.89 7.28 -1.47
CA ARG A 30 5.50 6.63 -2.64
C ARG A 30 4.87 7.09 -3.95
N ILE A 31 5.66 7.01 -5.01
CA ILE A 31 5.17 7.18 -6.39
C ILE A 31 4.94 5.79 -6.94
N GLN A 32 3.71 5.53 -7.40
CA GLN A 32 3.37 4.29 -8.10
C GLN A 32 3.43 4.52 -9.60
N ASP A 33 3.90 3.52 -10.34
CA ASP A 33 4.02 3.60 -11.81
C ASP A 33 2.64 3.70 -12.46
N LEU A 34 1.74 2.78 -12.13
CA LEU A 34 0.34 2.85 -12.53
C LEU A 34 -0.60 2.41 -11.41
N VAL A 35 -1.73 3.10 -11.32
CA VAL A 35 -2.91 2.60 -10.62
C VAL A 35 -4.08 2.58 -11.59
N LEU A 36 -4.73 1.43 -11.71
CA LEU A 36 -5.91 1.25 -12.56
C LEU A 36 -7.14 0.98 -11.70
N THR A 37 -8.26 1.62 -12.01
CA THR A 37 -9.53 1.41 -11.30
C THR A 37 -10.66 1.06 -12.26
N ARG A 38 -11.44 0.02 -11.92
CA ARG A 38 -12.64 -0.36 -12.66
C ARG A 38 -13.61 -1.18 -11.80
N ARG A 39 -14.85 -0.71 -11.67
CA ARG A 39 -15.96 -1.45 -11.00
C ARG A 39 -15.57 -2.00 -9.61
N GLY A 40 -14.91 -1.18 -8.80
CA GLY A 40 -14.46 -1.56 -7.45
C GLY A 40 -13.16 -2.37 -7.39
N ILE A 41 -12.57 -2.72 -8.53
CA ILE A 41 -11.24 -3.35 -8.61
C ILE A 41 -10.18 -2.26 -8.76
N VAL A 42 -9.12 -2.37 -7.97
CA VAL A 42 -7.92 -1.54 -8.05
C VAL A 42 -6.74 -2.43 -8.41
N LEU A 43 -5.99 -2.07 -9.44
CA LEU A 43 -4.69 -2.68 -9.76
C LEU A 43 -3.59 -1.66 -9.46
N VAL A 44 -2.73 -1.96 -8.49
CA VAL A 44 -1.49 -1.21 -8.24
C VAL A 44 -0.37 -1.93 -8.98
N ILE A 45 0.15 -1.30 -10.02
CA ILE A 45 1.04 -1.94 -10.99
C ILE A 45 2.42 -1.29 -10.87
N GLN A 46 3.40 -2.13 -10.56
CA GLN A 46 4.81 -1.81 -10.71
C GLN A 46 5.26 -2.28 -12.10
N VAL A 47 5.87 -1.40 -12.88
CA VAL A 47 6.48 -1.76 -14.15
C VAL A 47 7.99 -1.85 -13.93
N LYS A 48 8.60 -2.87 -14.53
CA LYS A 48 10.05 -3.06 -14.48
C LYS A 48 10.60 -3.22 -15.87
N ASP A 49 11.90 -2.99 -16.00
CA ASP A 49 12.63 -3.29 -17.23
C ASP A 49 12.48 -4.78 -17.58
N LEU A 50 12.19 -5.05 -18.85
CA LEU A 50 11.95 -6.39 -19.39
C LEU A 50 13.26 -7.12 -19.75
N SER A 51 14.41 -6.45 -19.61
CA SER A 51 15.73 -7.03 -19.90
C SER A 51 16.12 -8.20 -18.98
N SER A 52 15.43 -8.36 -17.84
CA SER A 52 15.68 -9.46 -16.89
C SER A 52 14.38 -9.94 -16.23
N PRO A 53 14.32 -11.22 -15.80
CA PRO A 53 13.19 -11.73 -15.04
C PRO A 53 12.97 -10.95 -13.74
N ALA A 54 11.71 -10.88 -13.29
CA ALA A 54 11.38 -10.31 -11.99
C ALA A 54 12.04 -11.11 -10.86
N SER A 55 12.55 -10.38 -9.86
CA SER A 55 13.18 -10.93 -8.66
C SER A 55 12.20 -10.97 -7.48
N PRO A 56 12.47 -11.75 -6.43
CA PRO A 56 11.68 -11.70 -5.19
C PRO A 56 11.57 -10.30 -4.57
N ARG A 57 12.58 -9.45 -4.77
CA ARG A 57 12.56 -8.05 -4.32
C ARG A 57 11.48 -7.25 -5.05
N ASP A 58 11.22 -7.53 -6.32
CA ASP A 58 10.22 -6.82 -7.12
C ASP A 58 8.80 -7.18 -6.66
N VAL A 59 8.60 -8.45 -6.31
CA VAL A 59 7.34 -8.92 -5.70
C VAL A 59 7.12 -8.22 -4.35
N ALA A 60 8.15 -8.21 -3.48
CA ALA A 60 8.06 -7.56 -2.17
C ALA A 60 7.84 -6.04 -2.30
N GLN A 61 8.44 -5.40 -3.30
CA GLN A 61 8.27 -3.99 -3.58
C GLN A 61 6.84 -3.69 -4.05
N THR A 62 6.32 -4.45 -5.01
CA THR A 62 4.93 -4.35 -5.49
C THR A 62 3.93 -4.50 -4.35
N ARG A 63 4.18 -5.47 -3.44
CA ARG A 63 3.33 -5.65 -2.25
C ARG A 63 3.34 -4.42 -1.35
N LYS A 64 4.51 -3.81 -1.10
CA LYS A 64 4.64 -2.58 -0.31
C LYS A 64 3.93 -1.40 -0.97
N ASP A 65 3.99 -1.29 -2.29
CA ASP A 65 3.34 -0.20 -3.02
C ASP A 65 1.82 -0.35 -2.99
N ALA A 66 1.31 -1.58 -3.04
CA ALA A 66 -0.11 -1.87 -2.82
C ALA A 66 -0.55 -1.53 -1.39
N ASP A 67 0.23 -1.90 -0.37
CA ASP A 67 -0.07 -1.55 1.03
C ASP A 67 -0.08 -0.03 1.25
N GLU A 68 0.87 0.70 0.65
CA GLU A 68 0.89 2.17 0.70
C GLU A 68 -0.34 2.77 0.01
N TYR A 69 -0.76 2.22 -1.13
CA TYR A 69 -1.95 2.69 -1.83
C TYR A 69 -3.23 2.45 -1.01
N VAL A 70 -3.36 1.28 -0.37
CA VAL A 70 -4.47 0.99 0.55
C VAL A 70 -4.47 1.98 1.71
N ARG A 71 -3.29 2.27 2.29
CA ARG A 71 -3.17 3.27 3.34
C ARG A 71 -3.61 4.66 2.88
N TYR A 72 -3.18 5.09 1.68
CA TYR A 72 -3.63 6.34 1.07
C TYR A 72 -5.15 6.39 0.92
N LEU A 73 -5.77 5.32 0.43
CA LEU A 73 -7.23 5.26 0.30
C LEU A 73 -7.93 5.43 1.65
N LEU A 74 -7.43 4.75 2.68
CA LEU A 74 -8.02 4.83 4.02
C LEU A 74 -7.81 6.23 4.62
N GLU A 75 -6.57 6.70 4.68
CA GLU A 75 -6.20 7.90 5.43
C GLU A 75 -6.56 9.20 4.68
N GLU A 76 -6.23 9.30 3.38
CA GLU A 76 -6.37 10.56 2.63
C GLU A 76 -7.70 10.64 1.86
N VAL A 77 -8.24 9.50 1.39
CA VAL A 77 -9.50 9.51 0.62
C VAL A 77 -10.70 9.33 1.54
N LEU A 78 -10.65 8.38 2.47
CA LEU A 78 -11.77 8.09 3.38
C LEU A 78 -11.65 8.82 4.72
N GLY A 79 -10.50 9.41 5.06
CA GLY A 79 -10.29 10.07 6.34
C GLY A 79 -10.28 9.10 7.54
N VAL A 80 -10.02 7.82 7.30
CA VAL A 80 -10.04 6.75 8.31
C VAL A 80 -8.62 6.36 8.69
N MET A 81 -8.32 6.42 9.99
CA MET A 81 -7.09 5.87 10.55
C MET A 81 -7.37 4.48 11.13
N ILE A 82 -6.68 3.45 10.61
CA ILE A 82 -6.72 2.11 11.19
C ILE A 82 -5.49 1.93 12.07
N VAL A 83 -5.72 1.73 13.37
CA VAL A 83 -4.66 1.49 14.35
C VAL A 83 -4.74 0.03 14.79
N PRO A 84 -3.77 -0.83 14.45
CA PRO A 84 -3.76 -2.18 14.96
C PRO A 84 -3.42 -2.17 16.45
N VAL A 85 -4.22 -2.88 17.24
CA VAL A 85 -4.10 -2.94 18.70
C VAL A 85 -3.92 -4.38 19.15
N LEU A 86 -2.93 -4.63 20.00
CA LEU A 86 -2.72 -5.88 20.72
C LEU A 86 -3.04 -5.66 22.19
N VAL A 87 -3.91 -6.49 22.76
CA VAL A 87 -4.26 -6.45 24.18
C VAL A 87 -3.69 -7.67 24.89
N SER A 88 -2.91 -7.44 25.93
CA SER A 88 -2.41 -8.50 26.81
C SER A 88 -1.95 -7.91 28.14
N ARG A 89 -1.95 -8.72 29.22
CA ARG A 89 -1.49 -8.30 30.56
C ARG A 89 -0.05 -7.77 30.62
N GLY A 90 0.74 -8.03 29.58
CA GLY A 90 2.10 -7.54 29.42
C GLY A 90 2.65 -7.92 28.07
N ILE A 91 3.81 -7.39 27.73
CA ILE A 91 4.49 -7.64 26.45
C ILE A 91 5.99 -7.77 26.70
N SER A 92 6.62 -8.78 26.09
CA SER A 92 8.08 -8.94 26.18
C SER A 92 8.79 -7.86 25.36
N GLU A 93 10.04 -7.53 25.70
CA GLU A 93 10.81 -6.53 24.93
C GLU A 93 10.93 -6.88 23.45
N LYS A 94 11.14 -8.17 23.13
CA LYS A 94 11.24 -8.64 21.74
C LYS A 94 9.93 -8.41 20.98
N ALA A 95 8.79 -8.66 21.64
CA ALA A 95 7.48 -8.40 21.07
C ALA A 95 7.21 -6.90 20.95
N MET A 96 7.60 -6.09 21.94
CA MET A 96 7.47 -4.63 21.90
C MET A 96 8.25 -4.02 20.73
N ARG A 97 9.50 -4.46 20.48
CA ARG A 97 10.28 -4.03 19.31
C ARG A 97 9.57 -4.37 18.00
N LYS A 98 8.98 -5.57 17.91
CA LYS A 98 8.23 -6.02 16.72
C LYS A 98 6.94 -5.22 16.54
N ALA A 99 6.18 -4.97 17.61
CA ALA A 99 4.97 -4.15 17.60
C ALA A 99 5.26 -2.74 17.07
N ARG A 100 6.32 -2.08 17.56
CA ARG A 100 6.76 -0.76 17.05
C ARG A 100 7.08 -0.80 15.56
N SER A 101 7.79 -1.82 15.08
CA SER A 101 8.14 -1.95 13.66
C SER A 101 6.92 -2.11 12.74
N TYR A 102 5.81 -2.64 13.25
CA TYR A 102 4.56 -2.79 12.51
C TYR A 102 3.52 -1.70 12.83
N GLY A 103 3.83 -0.74 13.70
CA GLY A 103 2.88 0.28 14.13
C GLY A 103 1.73 -0.26 15.00
N VAL A 104 1.92 -1.40 15.66
CA VAL A 104 0.94 -1.99 16.58
C VAL A 104 1.05 -1.32 17.95
N ARG A 105 -0.08 -0.83 18.47
CA ARG A 105 -0.15 -0.35 19.85
C ARG A 105 -0.45 -1.53 20.78
N HIS A 106 0.22 -1.55 21.92
CA HIS A 106 -0.06 -2.53 22.97
C HIS A 106 -0.70 -1.82 24.16
N TYR A 107 -1.71 -2.46 24.73
CA TYR A 107 -2.39 -2.02 25.95
C TYR A 107 -2.62 -3.24 26.86
N THR A 108 -2.60 -3.03 28.17
CA THR A 108 -3.29 -3.94 29.09
C THR A 108 -4.82 -3.79 28.95
N PRO A 109 -5.63 -4.74 29.46
CA PRO A 109 -7.07 -4.57 29.47
C PRO A 109 -7.50 -3.26 30.15
N GLU A 110 -6.88 -2.90 31.27
CA GLU A 110 -7.19 -1.71 32.05
C GLU A 110 -6.82 -0.42 31.27
N GLU A 111 -5.66 -0.39 30.63
CA GLU A 111 -5.24 0.73 29.78
C GLU A 111 -6.16 0.91 28.58
N LEU A 112 -6.64 -0.19 27.98
CA LEU A 112 -7.61 -0.11 26.88
C LEU A 112 -8.97 0.38 27.36
N GLU A 113 -9.45 -0.10 28.51
CA GLU A 113 -10.69 0.40 29.11
C GLU A 113 -10.63 1.91 29.40
N GLU A 114 -9.48 2.41 29.84
CA GLU A 114 -9.27 3.85 30.03
C GLU A 114 -9.27 4.61 28.70
N LEU A 115 -8.62 4.07 27.66
CA LEU A 115 -8.60 4.67 26.31
C LEU A 115 -9.98 4.76 25.65
N LEU A 116 -10.88 3.82 25.95
CA LEU A 116 -12.20 3.72 25.32
C LEU A 116 -13.28 4.60 25.97
N LYS A 117 -12.97 5.28 27.08
CA LYS A 117 -13.86 6.25 27.71
C LYS A 117 -13.72 7.63 27.08
#